data_AF-A0A9P4Q909-F1
#
_entry.id   AF-A0A9P4Q909-F1
#
_cell.length_a   1.000
_cell.length_b   1.000
_cell.length_c   1.000
_cell.angle_alpha   90.00
_cell.angle_beta   90.00
_cell.angle_gamma   90.00
#
_symmetry.space_group_name_H-M   'P 1'
#
loop_
_entity.id
_entity.type
_entity.pdbx_description
1 polymer ?
#
loop_
_entity_poly.entity_id
_entity_poly.type
_entity_poly.pdbx_seq_one_letter_code
_entity_poly.pdbx_strand_id
1 'polypeptide(L)'
;MASPKTFRSFASFVCQSCRQRLLPSPSVATAARRAFTTTTSFRADSNLSAENPFSGSAGGAATNSGRKGFNSPASSPTRGQSFTSILDAPTDSTTLLNNAFSANLDAATNAANQPPHRLHIYSTKHNTHITFVQPPKSAAATASSGVSGTSASATEQKKQIDVLLSLSAGNIGFKKSGRGSYDAAYQLCAFALKQMQEKGMLRDLHRLEVILRGFGAGREACTKVLLGTEGRAIRRYICAVQDATRLKLGGPRSPKPRRLG
;
A
#
# COMPACT_ATOMS: atom_id res chain seq x y z
N MET A 1 -26.39 52.63 -2.57
CA MET A 1 -26.96 51.34 -2.11
C MET A 1 -25.79 50.48 -1.63
N ALA A 2 -25.74 50.19 -0.32
CA ALA A 2 -24.50 49.80 0.38
C ALA A 2 -24.40 48.28 0.66
N SER A 3 -23.20 47.74 0.41
CA SER A 3 -22.44 46.63 1.03
C SER A 3 -23.10 45.31 1.50
N PRO A 4 -22.49 44.13 1.21
CA PRO A 4 -22.87 42.84 1.80
C PRO A 4 -22.18 42.62 3.17
N LYS A 5 -22.90 42.07 4.15
CA LYS A 5 -22.38 41.71 5.47
C LYS A 5 -22.16 40.20 5.61
N THR A 6 -21.02 39.84 6.19
CA THR A 6 -20.50 38.50 6.49
C THR A 6 -20.94 37.95 7.87
N PHE A 7 -21.07 36.62 7.94
CA PHE A 7 -20.94 35.65 9.05
C PHE A 7 -21.31 36.00 10.51
N ARG A 8 -22.08 35.11 11.17
CA ARG A 8 -21.59 34.15 12.20
C ARG A 8 -22.72 33.27 12.76
N SER A 9 -22.53 31.96 12.71
CA SER A 9 -23.30 30.97 13.47
C SER A 9 -22.85 31.01 14.93
N PHE A 10 -23.79 31.21 15.85
CA PHE A 10 -23.53 31.13 17.28
C PHE A 10 -23.38 29.66 17.70
N ALA A 11 -22.16 29.26 18.03
CA ALA A 11 -21.91 28.05 18.81
C ALA A 11 -22.26 28.34 20.28
N SER A 12 -23.28 27.67 20.82
CA SER A 12 -23.60 27.71 22.24
C SER A 12 -22.62 26.84 23.02
N PHE A 13 -21.66 27.48 23.69
CA PHE A 13 -20.86 26.86 24.73
C PHE A 13 -21.73 26.60 25.96
N VAL A 14 -22.07 25.33 26.21
CA VAL A 14 -22.66 24.91 27.48
C VAL A 14 -21.54 24.39 28.39
N CYS A 15 -21.43 24.97 29.60
CA CYS A 15 -20.42 24.65 30.60
C CYS A 15 -20.59 23.23 31.18
N GLN A 16 -19.48 22.59 31.54
CA GLN A 16 -19.40 21.25 32.12
C GLN A 16 -20.24 21.08 33.40
N SER A 17 -20.46 22.15 34.17
CA SER A 17 -21.27 22.12 35.41
C SER A 17 -22.78 21.96 35.16
N CYS A 18 -23.30 22.49 34.04
CA CYS A 18 -24.72 22.39 33.71
C CYS A 18 -25.13 20.99 33.22
N ARG A 19 -24.15 20.15 32.81
CA ARG A 19 -24.41 18.81 32.26
C ARG A 19 -24.73 17.76 33.34
N GLN A 20 -24.38 18.02 34.60
CA GLN A 20 -24.59 17.08 35.71
C GLN A 20 -25.96 17.22 36.39
N ARG A 21 -26.76 18.24 36.06
CA ARG A 21 -28.08 18.49 36.68
C ARG A 21 -29.27 17.85 35.96
N LEU A 22 -29.05 17.14 34.86
CA LEU A 22 -30.12 16.60 34.00
C LEU A 22 -30.17 15.06 33.92
N LEU A 23 -29.53 14.35 34.85
CA LEU A 23 -29.65 12.89 34.95
C LEU A 23 -30.46 12.50 36.19
N PRO A 24 -31.52 11.68 36.07
CA PRO A 24 -32.30 11.20 37.20
C PRO A 24 -31.52 10.15 38.02
N SER A 25 -31.64 10.20 39.35
CA SER A 25 -31.06 9.22 40.27
C SER A 25 -31.88 7.93 40.33
N PRO A 26 -31.28 6.72 40.38
CA PRO A 26 -32.00 5.51 40.76
C PRO A 26 -32.01 5.35 42.29
N SER A 27 -33.21 5.41 42.89
CA SER A 27 -33.47 5.05 44.28
C SER A 27 -33.83 3.56 44.43
N VAL A 28 -33.12 2.91 45.35
CA VAL A 28 -33.57 1.87 46.31
C VAL A 28 -34.08 0.51 45.80
N ALA A 29 -33.19 -0.47 45.90
CA ALA A 29 -33.29 -1.81 46.53
C ALA A 29 -34.56 -2.68 46.39
N THR A 30 -34.35 -3.90 45.89
CA THR A 30 -34.84 -5.12 46.56
C THR A 30 -33.80 -6.24 46.42
N ALA A 31 -33.52 -6.89 47.55
CA ALA A 31 -32.45 -7.83 47.77
C ALA A 31 -32.73 -9.22 47.18
N ALA A 32 -31.71 -9.85 46.60
CA ALA A 32 -31.55 -11.31 46.62
C ALA A 32 -30.06 -11.64 46.64
N ARG A 33 -29.58 -12.07 47.80
CA ARG A 33 -28.23 -12.61 48.02
C ARG A 33 -28.11 -13.95 47.31
N ARG A 34 -27.03 -14.16 46.53
CA ARG A 34 -26.31 -15.44 46.49
C ARG A 34 -24.82 -15.19 46.39
N ALA A 35 -24.10 -15.96 47.18
CA ALA A 35 -22.70 -15.81 47.54
C ALA A 35 -21.82 -16.85 46.83
N PHE A 36 -20.54 -16.52 46.72
CA PHE A 36 -19.36 -17.34 46.38
C PHE A 36 -19.24 -17.89 44.95
N THR A 37 -18.21 -17.41 44.22
CA THR A 37 -16.99 -18.19 43.94
C THR A 37 -15.85 -17.24 43.53
N THR A 38 -14.74 -17.24 44.25
CA THR A 38 -13.47 -16.62 43.86
C THR A 38 -12.57 -17.68 43.26
N THR A 39 -12.24 -17.58 41.97
CA THR A 39 -11.06 -18.25 41.41
C THR A 39 -10.12 -17.20 40.83
N THR A 40 -8.92 -17.17 41.37
CA THR A 40 -7.79 -16.36 40.93
C THR A 40 -7.15 -17.01 39.70
N SER A 41 -7.07 -16.28 38.59
CA SER A 41 -6.27 -16.69 37.44
C SER A 41 -4.79 -16.36 37.69
N PHE A 42 -3.96 -17.41 37.81
CA PHE A 42 -2.51 -17.29 37.87
C PHE A 42 -1.94 -17.02 36.46
N ARG A 43 -0.95 -16.11 36.39
CA ARG A 43 -0.05 -15.93 35.25
C ARG A 43 1.00 -17.04 35.28
N ALA A 44 1.31 -17.63 34.12
CA ALA A 44 2.44 -18.54 33.96
C ALA A 44 3.68 -17.72 33.57
N ASP A 45 4.57 -17.51 34.53
CA ASP A 45 6.00 -17.22 34.30
C ASP A 45 6.79 -17.93 35.41
N SER A 46 7.62 -18.88 35.05
CA SER A 46 8.73 -19.36 35.89
C SER A 46 9.83 -19.93 34.99
N ASN A 47 10.91 -19.17 34.86
CA ASN A 47 12.22 -19.73 34.58
C ASN A 47 12.60 -20.70 35.70
N LEU A 48 13.12 -21.88 35.35
CA LEU A 48 14.08 -22.59 36.19
C LEU A 48 15.28 -23.02 35.31
N SER A 49 16.43 -22.64 35.82
CA SER A 49 17.81 -22.84 35.40
C SER A 49 18.29 -24.30 35.49
N ALA A 50 19.48 -24.52 34.89
CA ALA A 50 20.46 -25.62 35.09
C ALA A 50 20.46 -26.68 33.95
N GLU A 51 21.52 -27.06 33.24
CA GLU A 51 22.98 -26.79 33.27
C GLU A 51 23.62 -27.03 31.87
N ASN A 52 24.76 -26.38 31.62
CA ASN A 52 25.69 -26.70 30.53
C ASN A 52 26.51 -27.95 30.86
N PRO A 53 26.91 -28.74 29.84
CA PRO A 53 28.34 -28.89 29.63
C PRO A 53 28.71 -28.98 28.14
N PHE A 54 29.69 -28.21 27.69
CA PHE A 54 30.94 -28.71 27.07
C PHE A 54 31.73 -27.54 26.46
N SER A 55 33.04 -27.62 26.65
CA SER A 55 34.07 -26.61 26.46
C SER A 55 34.95 -26.95 25.25
N GLY A 56 35.47 -25.91 24.58
CA GLY A 56 36.66 -25.97 23.72
C GLY A 56 36.40 -26.36 22.26
N SER A 57 37.12 -25.86 21.25
CA SER A 57 38.29 -24.99 21.20
C SER A 57 38.52 -24.56 19.74
N ALA A 58 39.21 -23.42 19.57
CA ALA A 58 40.16 -23.06 18.51
C ALA A 58 39.79 -23.14 17.01
N GLY A 59 39.85 -21.97 16.36
CA GLY A 59 40.90 -21.60 15.39
C GLY A 59 41.14 -22.50 14.17
N GLY A 60 41.02 -21.90 12.98
CA GLY A 60 41.53 -22.51 11.74
C GLY A 60 41.36 -21.63 10.52
N ALA A 61 42.34 -20.77 10.25
CA ALA A 61 42.59 -20.17 8.94
C ALA A 61 43.46 -21.13 8.10
N ALA A 62 43.14 -21.28 6.81
CA ALA A 62 44.02 -21.83 5.77
C ALA A 62 43.46 -21.38 4.39
N THR A 63 44.08 -20.44 3.68
CA THR A 63 45.18 -20.58 2.69
C THR A 63 44.91 -21.53 1.52
N ASN A 64 44.60 -20.91 0.38
CA ASN A 64 45.21 -21.02 -0.96
C ASN A 64 45.51 -22.42 -1.56
N SER A 65 44.96 -22.65 -2.75
CA SER A 65 45.61 -23.50 -3.77
C SER A 65 45.22 -23.04 -5.17
N GLY A 66 46.21 -22.59 -5.93
CA GLY A 66 46.05 -21.99 -7.25
C GLY A 66 45.76 -22.96 -8.40
N ARG A 67 45.45 -22.38 -9.54
CA ARG A 67 45.57 -23.02 -10.86
C ARG A 67 46.24 -22.08 -11.85
N LYS A 68 47.34 -22.58 -12.42
CA LYS A 68 48.01 -22.20 -13.68
C LYS A 68 46.95 -22.26 -14.81
N GLY A 69 46.79 -21.35 -15.77
CA GLY A 69 47.74 -20.66 -16.65
C GLY A 69 47.51 -21.19 -18.08
N PHE A 70 47.17 -20.35 -19.07
CA PHE A 70 47.42 -20.55 -20.52
C PHE A 70 47.16 -19.26 -21.33
N ASN A 71 47.87 -19.19 -22.47
CA ASN A 71 48.36 -18.02 -23.21
C ASN A 71 47.36 -17.13 -23.98
N SER A 72 47.80 -15.89 -24.23
CA SER A 72 47.30 -14.91 -25.21
C SER A 72 47.48 -15.33 -26.67
N PRO A 73 46.89 -14.58 -27.62
CA PRO A 73 47.76 -13.88 -28.58
C PRO A 73 47.41 -12.39 -28.76
N ALA A 74 48.43 -11.67 -29.23
CA ALA A 74 48.52 -10.22 -29.35
C ALA A 74 47.91 -9.66 -30.65
N SER A 75 47.45 -8.41 -30.59
CA SER A 75 47.60 -7.43 -31.67
C SER A 75 47.68 -6.02 -31.09
N SER A 76 48.77 -5.33 -31.41
CA SER A 76 49.10 -3.95 -31.05
C SER A 76 48.21 -2.93 -31.80
N PRO A 77 48.08 -1.69 -31.30
CA PRO A 77 48.92 -0.65 -31.89
C PRO A 77 49.55 0.32 -30.88
N THR A 78 50.74 0.74 -31.28
CA THR A 78 51.64 1.78 -30.78
C THR A 78 51.01 3.18 -30.79
N ARG A 79 51.04 3.90 -29.65
CA ARG A 79 51.62 5.27 -29.53
C ARG A 79 51.63 5.69 -28.05
N GLY A 80 52.78 6.19 -27.60
CA GLY A 80 53.12 6.33 -26.19
C GLY A 80 52.27 7.32 -25.39
N GLN A 81 52.00 6.91 -24.15
CA GLN A 81 51.81 7.77 -22.99
C GLN A 81 52.51 7.03 -21.83
N SER A 82 53.50 7.67 -21.23
CA SER A 82 54.18 7.19 -20.04
C SER A 82 53.18 6.91 -18.92
N PHE A 83 53.14 5.67 -18.42
CA PHE A 83 52.21 5.20 -17.38
C PHE A 83 52.22 6.07 -16.10
N THR A 84 53.30 6.79 -15.86
CA THR A 84 53.48 7.67 -14.70
C THR A 84 52.62 8.95 -14.76
N SER A 85 52.06 9.35 -15.90
CA SER A 85 51.19 10.54 -16.00
C SER A 85 49.70 10.28 -15.76
N ILE A 86 49.28 9.01 -15.67
CA ILE A 86 47.88 8.63 -15.37
C ILE A 86 47.62 8.59 -13.85
N LEU A 87 48.68 8.39 -13.05
CA LEU A 87 48.58 8.35 -11.59
C LEU A 87 48.62 9.73 -10.93
N ASP A 88 48.98 10.78 -11.68
CA ASP A 88 49.20 12.14 -11.15
C ASP A 88 48.10 13.14 -11.55
N ALA A 89 47.02 12.66 -12.19
CA ALA A 89 45.85 13.47 -12.49
C ALA A 89 44.86 13.41 -11.30
N PRO A 90 44.40 14.57 -10.76
CA PRO A 90 43.35 14.57 -9.74
C PRO A 90 42.12 13.84 -10.29
N THR A 91 41.66 12.89 -9.50
CA THR A 91 40.79 11.78 -9.87
C THR A 91 39.32 12.21 -9.97
N ASP A 92 39.00 13.07 -10.94
CA ASP A 92 37.62 13.54 -11.14
C ASP A 92 36.87 12.79 -12.27
N SER A 93 37.51 11.83 -12.93
CA SER A 93 36.93 11.04 -14.04
C SER A 93 36.40 9.66 -13.63
N THR A 94 36.95 9.06 -12.56
CA THR A 94 36.49 7.77 -12.01
C THR A 94 35.21 7.90 -11.18
N THR A 95 34.97 9.07 -10.59
CA THR A 95 33.77 9.40 -9.82
C THR A 95 32.54 9.54 -10.70
N LEU A 96 32.66 10.05 -11.93
CA LEU A 96 31.54 10.19 -12.87
C LEU A 96 31.05 8.85 -13.43
N LEU A 97 31.96 7.93 -13.74
CA LEU A 97 31.61 6.57 -14.19
C LEU A 97 31.05 5.72 -13.04
N ASN A 98 31.62 5.82 -11.84
CA ASN A 98 31.06 5.15 -10.66
C ASN A 98 29.69 5.73 -10.28
N ASN A 99 29.48 7.04 -10.34
CA ASN A 99 28.18 7.64 -10.01
C ASN A 99 27.09 7.24 -11.01
N ALA A 100 27.39 7.21 -12.32
CA ALA A 100 26.42 6.78 -13.33
C ALA A 100 26.07 5.29 -13.22
N PHE A 101 27.06 4.43 -12.92
CA PHE A 101 26.82 3.00 -12.74
C PHE A 101 26.09 2.71 -11.42
N SER A 102 26.47 3.40 -10.34
CA SER A 102 25.79 3.29 -9.04
C SER A 102 24.35 3.81 -9.10
N ALA A 103 24.09 4.93 -9.78
CA ALA A 103 22.73 5.44 -9.97
C ALA A 103 21.82 4.48 -10.77
N ASN A 104 22.37 3.75 -11.75
CA ASN A 104 21.62 2.72 -12.49
C ASN A 104 21.37 1.47 -11.64
N LEU A 105 22.35 1.06 -10.83
CA LEU A 105 22.19 -0.06 -9.88
C LEU A 105 21.18 0.28 -8.78
N ASP A 106 21.23 1.51 -8.28
CA ASP A 106 20.27 2.05 -7.32
C ASP A 106 18.89 2.18 -7.96
N ALA A 107 18.75 2.64 -9.21
CA ALA A 107 17.45 2.68 -9.89
C ALA A 107 16.86 1.28 -10.09
N ALA A 108 17.68 0.29 -10.43
CA ALA A 108 17.25 -1.11 -10.60
C ALA A 108 16.85 -1.75 -9.26
N THR A 109 17.65 -1.54 -8.20
CA THR A 109 17.35 -2.05 -6.85
C THR A 109 16.17 -1.31 -6.22
N ASN A 110 16.06 0.00 -6.41
CA ASN A 110 14.92 0.79 -5.97
C ASN A 110 13.64 0.40 -6.72
N ALA A 111 13.68 0.13 -8.03
CA ALA A 111 12.52 -0.35 -8.79
C ALA A 111 11.99 -1.71 -8.27
N ALA A 112 12.89 -2.58 -7.81
CA ALA A 112 12.50 -3.84 -7.18
C ALA A 112 11.86 -3.63 -5.79
N ASN A 113 12.37 -2.66 -5.02
CA ASN A 113 11.92 -2.33 -3.67
C ASN A 113 10.76 -1.31 -3.62
N GLN A 114 10.37 -0.72 -4.75
CA GLN A 114 9.21 0.18 -4.78
C GLN A 114 7.94 -0.60 -4.40
N PRO A 115 7.06 -0.01 -3.56
CA PRO A 115 5.78 -0.63 -3.28
C PRO A 115 4.98 -0.77 -4.60
N PRO A 116 4.21 -1.85 -4.76
CA PRO A 116 3.41 -2.04 -5.96
C PRO A 116 2.27 -1.03 -6.03
N HIS A 117 1.89 -0.67 -7.25
CA HIS A 117 0.62 0.02 -7.52
C HIS A 117 -0.54 -0.91 -7.18
N ARG A 118 -1.70 -0.34 -6.86
CA ARG A 118 -2.88 -1.11 -6.47
C ARG A 118 -4.04 -0.82 -7.39
N LEU A 119 -4.62 -1.89 -7.93
CA LEU A 119 -5.89 -1.85 -8.65
C LEU A 119 -6.98 -2.40 -7.72
N HIS A 120 -7.75 -1.52 -7.12
CA HIS A 120 -8.89 -1.88 -6.29
C HIS A 120 -10.11 -2.14 -7.16
N ILE A 121 -10.70 -3.32 -7.03
CA ILE A 121 -11.96 -3.71 -7.66
C ILE A 121 -12.96 -3.98 -6.53
N TYR A 122 -13.84 -3.01 -6.30
CA TYR A 122 -14.91 -3.14 -5.32
C TYR A 122 -16.23 -3.45 -6.02
N SER A 123 -16.66 -4.70 -5.93
CA SER A 123 -17.91 -5.18 -6.53
C SER A 123 -18.98 -5.38 -5.47
N THR A 124 -20.07 -4.63 -5.61
CA THR A 124 -21.27 -4.74 -4.76
C THR A 124 -22.41 -5.38 -5.55
N LYS A 125 -23.53 -5.67 -4.87
CA LYS A 125 -24.74 -6.18 -5.53
C LYS A 125 -25.28 -5.24 -6.62
N HIS A 126 -25.06 -3.93 -6.51
CA HIS A 126 -25.73 -2.93 -7.35
C HIS A 126 -24.80 -2.10 -8.21
N ASN A 127 -23.48 -2.23 -8.03
CA ASN A 127 -22.48 -1.47 -8.77
C ASN A 127 -21.08 -2.08 -8.60
N THR A 128 -20.19 -1.73 -9.52
CA THR A 128 -18.76 -2.02 -9.46
C THR A 128 -17.97 -0.72 -9.54
N HIS A 129 -16.94 -0.63 -8.70
CA HIS A 129 -16.02 0.50 -8.62
C HIS A 129 -14.59 -0.01 -8.86
N ILE A 130 -13.87 0.64 -9.75
CA ILE A 130 -12.47 0.36 -10.08
C ILE A 130 -11.66 1.60 -9.74
N THR A 131 -10.65 1.43 -8.90
CA THR A 131 -9.77 2.52 -8.48
C THR A 131 -8.32 2.09 -8.65
N PHE A 132 -7.57 2.81 -9.47
CA PHE A 132 -6.14 2.63 -9.67
C PHE A 132 -5.37 3.66 -8.86
N VAL A 133 -4.38 3.18 -8.13
CA VAL A 133 -3.77 3.88 -7.02
C VAL A 133 -2.25 3.75 -7.08
N GLN A 134 -1.56 4.87 -6.87
CA GLN A 134 -0.10 4.89 -6.77
C GLN A 134 0.36 4.28 -5.45
N PRO A 135 1.52 3.59 -5.39
CA PRO A 135 2.12 3.23 -4.13
C PRO A 135 2.25 4.47 -3.25
N PRO A 136 1.87 4.36 -1.98
CA PRO A 136 1.97 5.47 -1.07
C PRO A 136 3.42 5.91 -0.87
N LYS A 137 3.68 7.18 -1.15
CA LYS A 137 4.96 7.87 -0.97
C LYS A 137 4.92 8.74 0.29
N SER A 138 6.09 9.15 0.78
CA SER A 138 6.18 10.16 1.84
C SER A 138 5.50 11.46 1.39
N ALA A 139 4.83 12.17 2.30
CA ALA A 139 4.06 13.38 1.97
C ALA A 139 4.86 14.43 1.18
N ALA A 140 6.17 14.56 1.44
CA ALA A 140 7.06 15.47 0.70
C ALA A 140 7.24 15.13 -0.81
N ALA A 141 6.91 13.90 -1.23
CA ALA A 141 7.09 13.40 -2.59
C ALA A 141 5.76 13.22 -3.35
N THR A 142 4.63 13.62 -2.76
CA THR A 142 3.31 13.53 -3.38
C THR A 142 2.97 14.85 -4.05
N ALA A 143 2.82 14.85 -5.38
CA ALA A 143 2.57 16.08 -6.15
C ALA A 143 1.20 16.71 -5.88
N SER A 144 0.23 15.95 -5.36
CA SER A 144 -1.14 16.42 -5.05
C SER A 144 -1.29 17.07 -3.67
N SER A 145 -0.31 16.89 -2.76
CA SER A 145 -0.25 17.66 -1.52
C SER A 145 0.43 18.99 -1.83
N GLY A 146 -0.35 20.04 -2.05
CA GLY A 146 0.13 21.43 -2.11
C GLY A 146 0.73 21.95 -0.79
N VAL A 147 1.29 21.07 0.03
CA VAL A 147 1.90 21.33 1.33
C VAL A 147 3.40 21.45 1.14
N SER A 148 3.81 22.56 0.55
CA SER A 148 5.20 23.02 0.57
C SER A 148 5.42 23.75 1.88
N GLY A 149 5.80 23.02 2.93
CA GLY A 149 6.38 23.59 4.14
C GLY A 149 5.49 23.57 5.38
N THR A 150 6.13 23.20 6.50
CA THR A 150 5.72 23.31 7.91
C THR A 150 4.94 22.14 8.54
N SER A 151 5.70 21.32 9.29
CA SER A 151 5.36 20.70 10.58
C SER A 151 4.02 19.98 10.75
N ALA A 152 3.61 19.16 9.79
CA ALA A 152 2.60 18.13 10.05
C ALA A 152 3.23 16.97 10.85
N SER A 153 2.58 16.57 11.95
CA SER A 153 3.04 15.54 12.88
C SER A 153 3.37 14.21 12.16
N ALA A 154 4.31 13.42 12.68
CA ALA A 154 4.70 12.12 12.12
C ALA A 154 3.50 11.15 11.87
N THR A 155 2.37 11.38 12.54
CA THR A 155 1.11 10.64 12.36
C THR A 155 0.30 11.10 11.13
N GLU A 156 0.47 12.33 10.64
CA GLU A 156 -0.14 12.86 9.40
C GLU A 156 0.67 12.50 8.15
N GLN A 157 1.96 12.16 8.32
CA GLN A 157 2.77 11.49 7.29
C GLN A 157 2.35 10.04 7.03
N LYS A 158 1.24 9.58 7.62
CA LYS A 158 0.61 8.27 7.39
C LYS A 158 0.13 8.18 5.93
N LYS A 159 1.09 7.90 5.05
CA LYS A 159 0.95 7.46 3.66
C LYS A 159 -0.30 8.02 2.97
N GLN A 160 -0.21 9.25 2.48
CA GLN A 160 -1.19 9.71 1.50
C GLN A 160 -1.09 8.81 0.26
N ILE A 161 -2.23 8.22 -0.08
CA ILE A 161 -2.40 7.35 -1.22
C ILE A 161 -3.01 8.21 -2.33
N ASP A 162 -2.26 8.48 -3.39
CA ASP A 162 -2.78 9.24 -4.52
C ASP A 162 -3.59 8.34 -5.47
N VAL A 163 -4.77 8.82 -5.85
CA VAL A 163 -5.72 8.10 -6.70
C VAL A 163 -5.58 8.60 -8.13
N LEU A 164 -5.03 7.75 -8.99
CA LEU A 164 -4.75 8.11 -10.38
C LEU A 164 -6.01 8.00 -11.26
N LEU A 165 -6.84 6.99 -11.00
CA LEU A 165 -8.09 6.76 -11.73
C LEU A 165 -9.14 6.18 -10.79
N SER A 166 -10.35 6.72 -10.82
CA SER A 166 -11.50 6.19 -10.10
C SER A 166 -12.72 6.20 -11.00
N LEU A 167 -13.20 5.02 -11.37
CA LEU A 167 -14.34 4.84 -12.26
C LEU A 167 -15.34 3.86 -11.66
N SER A 168 -16.60 4.02 -12.04
CA SER A 168 -17.69 3.11 -11.69
C SER A 168 -18.56 2.83 -12.92
N ALA A 169 -19.40 1.80 -12.87
CA ALA A 169 -20.26 1.46 -14.02
C ALA A 169 -21.18 2.62 -14.43
N GLY A 170 -21.50 3.53 -13.49
CA GLY A 170 -22.25 4.75 -13.78
C GLY A 170 -21.53 5.75 -14.69
N ASN A 171 -20.19 5.77 -14.69
CA ASN A 171 -19.39 6.67 -15.52
C ASN A 171 -19.47 6.34 -17.01
N ILE A 172 -19.77 5.07 -17.36
CA ILE A 172 -19.91 4.59 -18.74
C ILE A 172 -21.33 4.77 -19.28
N GLY A 173 -22.24 5.27 -18.43
CA GLY A 173 -23.62 5.57 -18.83
C GLY A 173 -24.66 4.57 -18.34
N PHE A 174 -24.26 3.48 -17.66
CA PHE A 174 -25.22 2.57 -17.05
C PHE A 174 -26.03 3.30 -15.95
N LYS A 175 -27.36 3.21 -16.03
CA LYS A 175 -28.28 3.88 -15.09
C LYS A 175 -28.99 2.85 -14.21
N LYS A 176 -29.18 3.20 -12.93
CA LYS A 176 -29.99 2.46 -11.95
C LYS A 176 -29.62 0.98 -11.90
N SER A 177 -30.60 0.08 -12.09
CA SER A 177 -30.44 -1.38 -11.98
C SER A 177 -29.35 -1.93 -12.91
N GLY A 178 -29.16 -1.32 -14.09
CA GLY A 178 -28.18 -1.76 -15.08
C GLY A 178 -26.72 -1.69 -14.63
N ARG A 179 -26.40 -1.00 -13.52
CA ARG A 179 -25.03 -0.86 -13.01
C ARG A 179 -24.49 -2.10 -12.28
N GLY A 180 -25.40 -2.96 -11.80
CA GLY A 180 -25.04 -4.17 -11.06
C GLY A 180 -24.87 -5.41 -11.94
N SER A 181 -25.09 -5.28 -13.26
CA SER A 181 -24.99 -6.40 -14.19
C SER A 181 -23.54 -6.81 -14.44
N TYR A 182 -23.37 -8.05 -14.86
CA TYR A 182 -22.07 -8.60 -15.25
C TYR A 182 -21.47 -7.83 -16.44
N ASP A 183 -22.28 -7.57 -17.47
CA ASP A 183 -21.86 -6.86 -18.68
C ASP A 183 -21.41 -5.42 -18.39
N ALA A 184 -22.13 -4.69 -17.54
CA ALA A 184 -21.75 -3.34 -17.15
C ALA A 184 -20.38 -3.29 -16.45
N ALA A 185 -20.07 -4.30 -15.63
CA ALA A 185 -18.77 -4.40 -14.99
C ALA A 185 -17.66 -4.85 -15.95
N TYR A 186 -17.97 -5.71 -16.93
CA TYR A 186 -17.04 -6.12 -17.98
C TYR A 186 -16.60 -4.90 -18.80
N GLN A 187 -17.57 -4.15 -19.34
CA GLN A 187 -17.32 -2.91 -20.09
C GLN A 187 -16.58 -1.86 -19.25
N LEU A 188 -16.87 -1.78 -17.94
CA LEU A 188 -16.13 -0.92 -17.02
C LEU A 188 -14.66 -1.28 -16.88
N CYS A 189 -14.37 -2.55 -16.70
CA CYS A 189 -12.99 -3.00 -16.59
C CYS A 189 -12.25 -2.77 -17.91
N ALA A 190 -12.84 -3.12 -19.04
CA ALA A 190 -12.30 -2.86 -20.38
C ALA A 190 -11.92 -1.39 -20.56
N PHE A 191 -12.87 -0.51 -20.26
CA PHE A 191 -12.71 0.94 -20.38
C PHE A 191 -11.65 1.48 -19.42
N ALA A 192 -11.62 1.01 -18.18
CA ALA A 192 -10.62 1.44 -17.20
C ALA A 192 -9.20 1.05 -17.64
N LEU A 193 -9.00 -0.18 -18.12
CA LEU A 193 -7.70 -0.64 -18.62
C LEU A 193 -7.28 0.12 -19.88
N LYS A 194 -8.23 0.43 -20.77
CA LYS A 194 -7.98 1.27 -21.95
C LYS A 194 -7.56 2.69 -21.55
N GLN A 195 -8.26 3.32 -20.61
CA GLN A 195 -7.87 4.63 -20.08
C GLN A 195 -6.50 4.61 -19.40
N MET A 196 -6.12 3.50 -18.76
CA MET A 196 -4.78 3.36 -18.20
C MET A 196 -3.70 3.39 -19.29
N GLN A 197 -3.98 2.77 -20.44
CA GLN A 197 -3.09 2.77 -21.61
C GLN A 197 -3.02 4.15 -22.27
N GLU A 198 -4.16 4.78 -22.52
CA GLU A 198 -4.25 6.09 -23.17
C GLU A 198 -3.59 7.20 -22.35
N LYS A 199 -3.73 7.16 -21.01
CA LYS A 199 -3.09 8.13 -20.10
C LYS A 199 -1.59 7.87 -19.88
N GLY A 200 -1.02 6.83 -20.48
CA GLY A 200 0.41 6.52 -20.36
C GLY A 200 0.83 6.00 -18.98
N MET A 201 -0.12 5.64 -18.10
CA MET A 201 0.18 5.22 -16.73
C MET A 201 0.90 3.86 -16.65
N LEU A 202 0.96 3.10 -17.76
CA LEU A 202 1.75 1.86 -17.81
C LEU A 202 3.26 2.09 -17.85
N ARG A 203 3.74 3.29 -18.21
CA ARG A 203 5.19 3.55 -18.29
C ARG A 203 5.85 3.53 -16.92
N ASP A 204 5.15 4.06 -15.91
CA ASP A 204 5.61 4.14 -14.53
C ASP A 204 5.22 2.89 -13.71
N LEU A 205 4.49 1.96 -14.34
CA LEU A 205 3.98 0.75 -13.70
C LEU A 205 5.03 -0.37 -13.79
N HIS A 206 5.71 -0.66 -12.68
CA HIS A 206 6.62 -1.81 -12.58
C HIS A 206 5.96 -3.04 -11.95
N ARG A 207 5.14 -2.82 -10.92
CA ARG A 207 4.48 -3.88 -10.13
C ARG A 207 3.05 -3.45 -9.80
N LEU A 208 2.10 -4.38 -9.97
CA LEU A 208 0.67 -4.17 -9.74
C LEU A 208 0.10 -5.27 -8.84
N GLU A 209 -0.58 -4.85 -7.77
CA GLU A 209 -1.43 -5.71 -6.94
C GLU A 209 -2.89 -5.49 -7.30
N VAL A 210 -3.61 -6.57 -7.59
CA VAL A 210 -5.07 -6.51 -7.81
C VAL A 210 -5.78 -6.85 -6.51
N ILE A 211 -6.58 -5.92 -5.99
CA ILE A 211 -7.29 -6.08 -4.72
C ILE A 211 -8.79 -6.22 -5.02
N LEU A 212 -9.32 -7.41 -4.79
CA LEU A 212 -10.74 -7.71 -4.94
C LEU A 212 -11.46 -7.45 -3.62
N ARG A 213 -12.63 -6.82 -3.69
CA ARG A 213 -13.49 -6.61 -2.53
C ARG A 213 -14.95 -6.81 -2.91
N GLY A 214 -15.64 -7.61 -2.11
CA GLY A 214 -17.04 -7.99 -2.31
C GLY A 214 -17.19 -9.18 -3.26
N PHE A 215 -18.43 -9.65 -3.38
CA PHE A 215 -18.82 -10.82 -4.17
C PHE A 215 -19.96 -10.47 -5.15
N GLY A 216 -19.96 -9.25 -5.70
CA GLY A 216 -20.87 -8.88 -6.78
C GLY A 216 -20.48 -9.51 -8.11
N ALA A 217 -21.41 -9.51 -9.08
CA ALA A 217 -21.17 -10.06 -10.43
C ALA A 217 -19.96 -9.42 -11.14
N GLY A 218 -19.64 -8.16 -10.80
CA GLY A 218 -18.50 -7.48 -11.37
C GLY A 218 -17.13 -8.01 -10.96
N ARG A 219 -17.04 -8.79 -9.86
CA ARG A 219 -15.78 -9.45 -9.48
C ARG A 219 -15.34 -10.43 -10.55
N GLU A 220 -16.23 -11.33 -10.94
CA GLU A 220 -15.96 -12.32 -11.99
C GLU A 220 -15.76 -11.66 -13.35
N ALA A 221 -16.55 -10.63 -13.68
CA ALA A 221 -16.41 -9.89 -14.92
C ALA A 221 -15.00 -9.27 -15.06
N CYS A 222 -14.53 -8.58 -14.02
CA CYS A 222 -13.19 -7.96 -14.03
C CYS A 222 -12.09 -9.02 -14.09
N THR A 223 -12.23 -10.16 -13.40
CA THR A 223 -11.26 -11.25 -13.49
C THR A 223 -11.17 -11.80 -14.91
N LYS A 224 -12.30 -11.96 -15.63
CA LYS A 224 -12.27 -12.41 -17.03
C LYS A 224 -11.65 -11.37 -17.96
N VAL A 225 -11.92 -10.08 -17.76
CA VAL A 225 -11.29 -9.00 -18.54
C VAL A 225 -9.77 -8.99 -18.36
N LEU A 226 -9.30 -9.11 -17.11
CA LEU A 226 -7.86 -9.14 -16.80
C LEU A 226 -7.15 -10.36 -17.41
N LEU A 227 -7.82 -11.51 -17.47
CA LEU A 227 -7.30 -12.72 -18.10
C LEU A 227 -7.46 -12.74 -19.63
N GLY A 228 -8.40 -11.96 -20.16
CA GLY A 228 -8.72 -11.85 -21.57
C GLY A 228 -7.75 -10.98 -22.38
N THR A 229 -8.18 -10.57 -23.56
CA THR A 229 -7.39 -9.79 -24.51
C THR A 229 -7.18 -8.35 -24.06
N GLU A 230 -8.19 -7.74 -23.44
CA GLU A 230 -8.17 -6.36 -22.92
C GLU A 230 -7.12 -6.18 -21.80
N GLY A 231 -6.95 -7.22 -20.97
CA GLY A 231 -5.94 -7.26 -19.90
C GLY A 231 -4.52 -7.58 -20.36
N ARG A 232 -4.28 -7.92 -21.63
CA ARG A 232 -2.98 -8.43 -22.14
C ARG A 232 -1.80 -7.52 -21.80
N ALA A 233 -1.97 -6.20 -21.94
CA ALA A 233 -0.90 -5.23 -21.68
C ALA A 233 -0.54 -5.10 -20.20
N ILE A 234 -1.53 -5.26 -19.31
CA ILE A 234 -1.38 -5.05 -17.86
C ILE A 234 -0.99 -6.34 -17.14
N ARG A 235 -1.40 -7.50 -17.67
CA ARG A 235 -1.18 -8.82 -17.07
C ARG A 235 0.29 -9.10 -16.71
N ARG A 236 1.25 -8.60 -17.49
CA ARG A 236 2.70 -8.78 -17.24
C ARG A 236 3.19 -8.10 -15.95
N TYR A 237 2.48 -7.09 -15.47
CA TYR A 237 2.86 -6.33 -14.27
C TYR A 237 2.18 -6.83 -13.00
N ILE A 238 1.19 -7.72 -13.11
CA ILE A 238 0.44 -8.22 -11.96
C ILE A 238 1.34 -9.15 -11.15
N CYS A 239 1.71 -8.73 -9.94
CA CYS A 239 2.52 -9.53 -9.03
C CYS A 239 1.67 -10.40 -8.09
N ALA A 240 0.54 -9.87 -7.63
CA ALA A 240 -0.31 -10.58 -6.67
C ALA A 240 -1.79 -10.19 -6.83
N VAL A 241 -2.66 -11.12 -6.46
CA VAL A 241 -4.10 -10.91 -6.33
C VAL A 241 -4.48 -11.13 -4.88
N GLN A 242 -5.09 -10.12 -4.25
CA GLN A 242 -5.49 -10.14 -2.85
C GLN A 242 -7.00 -9.99 -2.74
N ASP A 243 -7.62 -10.71 -1.81
CA ASP A 243 -9.02 -10.47 -1.42
C ASP A 243 -9.05 -9.68 -0.11
N ALA A 244 -9.62 -8.48 -0.16
CA ALA A 244 -9.80 -7.58 0.98
C ALA A 244 -11.29 -7.39 1.32
N THR A 245 -12.10 -8.45 1.16
CA THR A 245 -13.48 -8.51 1.66
C THR A 245 -13.51 -8.27 3.18
N ARG A 246 -14.36 -7.34 3.61
CA ARG A 246 -14.44 -6.94 5.02
C ARG A 246 -15.39 -7.87 5.76
N LEU A 247 -14.88 -8.59 6.76
CA LEU A 247 -15.65 -9.37 7.72
C LEU A 247 -15.57 -8.69 9.10
N LYS A 248 -16.67 -8.70 9.86
CA LYS A 248 -16.73 -8.14 11.21
C LYS A 248 -16.76 -9.26 12.24
N LEU A 249 -16.00 -9.13 13.31
CA LEU A 249 -16.05 -10.01 14.48
C LEU A 249 -16.91 -9.33 15.56
N GLY A 250 -18.14 -9.79 15.76
CA GLY A 250 -19.04 -9.28 16.82
C GLY A 250 -19.50 -7.81 16.71
N GLY A 251 -19.09 -7.06 15.67
CA GLY A 251 -19.38 -5.63 15.47
C GLY A 251 -20.88 -5.25 15.37
N PRO A 252 -21.21 -4.06 14.87
CA PRO A 252 -22.58 -3.51 14.96
C PRO A 252 -23.62 -4.47 14.35
N ARG A 253 -24.79 -4.59 15.00
CA ARG A 253 -25.88 -5.48 14.57
C ARG A 253 -26.26 -5.21 13.11
N SER A 254 -26.35 -6.26 12.29
CA SER A 254 -26.82 -6.16 10.90
C SER A 254 -28.30 -5.77 10.84
N PRO A 255 -28.76 -5.12 9.74
CA PRO A 255 -30.19 -4.88 9.52
C PRO A 255 -31.01 -6.16 9.65
N LYS A 256 -32.25 -6.02 10.13
CA LYS A 256 -33.18 -7.17 10.27
C LYS A 256 -33.38 -7.86 8.91
N PRO A 257 -33.51 -9.21 8.87
CA PRO A 257 -33.84 -9.93 7.65
C PRO A 257 -35.09 -9.34 6.97
N ARG A 258 -35.05 -9.24 5.63
CA ARG A 258 -36.17 -8.73 4.85
C ARG A 258 -37.21 -9.83 4.68
N ARG A 259 -38.49 -9.46 4.79
CA ARG A 259 -39.63 -10.35 4.50
C ARG A 259 -39.98 -10.18 3.02
N LEU A 260 -39.19 -10.83 2.18
CA LEU A 260 -39.44 -10.98 0.75
C LEU A 260 -40.06 -12.37 0.62
N GLY A 261 -41.36 -12.42 0.33
CA GLY A 261 -42.16 -13.65 0.36
C GLY A 261 -41.56 -14.82 -0.37
#